data_AF-A0A958T556-F1
#
_entry.id   AF-A0A958T556-F1
#
_cell.length_a   1.000
_cell.length_b   1.000
_cell.length_c   1.000
_cell.angle_alpha   90.00
_cell.angle_beta   90.00
_cell.angle_gamma   90.00
#
_symmetry.space_group_name_H-M   'P 1'
#
loop_
_entity.id
_entity.type
_entity.pdbx_description
1 polymer ?
#
loop_
_entity_poly.entity_id
_entity_poly.type
_entity_poly.pdbx_seq_one_letter_code
_entity_poly.pdbx_strand_id
1 'polypeptide(L)'
;DWTGVYYNYFEKQKEEGDQVTDEVWTKVKANKKTKIKVEEARYIGVYEDAWFGKIEVFKKDGQLWIKCYRSPKLNGPMYFYNANTFAIKWEYQDMNADAFAMFSLDETGQATGLKMKGISPNIDFSFDFHDLDLHRIDSN
;
A
#
# COMPACT_ATOMS: atom_id res chain seq x y z
N ASP A 1 -14.27 0.84 -36.97
CA ASP A 1 -13.99 2.14 -36.36
C ASP A 1 -12.98 1.92 -35.26
N TRP A 2 -11.80 2.52 -35.37
CA TRP A 2 -10.71 2.30 -34.41
C TRP A 2 -11.04 2.96 -33.06
N THR A 3 -11.84 4.04 -33.06
CA THR A 3 -12.19 4.77 -31.84
C THR A 3 -13.06 3.95 -30.88
N GLY A 4 -14.02 3.17 -31.39
CA GLY A 4 -14.88 2.30 -30.58
C GLY A 4 -14.15 1.09 -29.97
N VAL A 5 -13.15 0.52 -30.66
CA VAL A 5 -12.33 -0.59 -30.10
C VAL A 5 -11.46 -0.09 -28.94
N TYR A 6 -10.85 1.09 -29.10
CA TYR A 6 -10.08 1.73 -28.03
C TYR A 6 -10.95 2.11 -26.82
N TYR A 7 -12.15 2.66 -27.05
CA TYR A 7 -13.09 3.00 -25.99
C TYR A 7 -13.51 1.76 -25.18
N ASN A 8 -13.92 0.69 -25.86
CA ASN A 8 -14.34 -0.55 -25.19
C ASN A 8 -13.20 -1.23 -24.40
N TYR A 9 -11.97 -1.16 -24.93
CA TYR A 9 -10.79 -1.67 -24.24
C TYR A 9 -10.50 -0.87 -22.96
N PHE A 10 -10.59 0.45 -23.03
CA PHE A 10 -10.36 1.34 -21.90
C PHE A 10 -11.41 1.15 -20.80
N GLU A 11 -12.70 1.08 -21.16
CA GLU A 11 -13.79 0.82 -20.20
C GLU A 11 -13.62 -0.54 -19.52
N LYS A 12 -13.28 -1.58 -20.28
CA LYS A 12 -13.04 -2.92 -19.71
C LYS A 12 -11.90 -2.92 -18.71
N GLN A 13 -10.78 -2.26 -19.02
CA GLN A 13 -9.67 -2.15 -18.07
C GLN A 13 -10.14 -1.43 -16.81
N LYS A 14 -10.80 -0.28 -16.95
CA LYS A 14 -11.35 0.49 -15.83
C LYS A 14 -12.23 -0.37 -14.91
N GLU A 15 -13.19 -1.10 -15.48
CA GLU A 15 -14.07 -2.02 -14.73
C GLU A 15 -13.29 -3.10 -13.96
N GLU A 16 -12.31 -3.75 -14.61
CA GLU A 16 -11.47 -4.76 -13.95
C GLU A 16 -10.70 -4.17 -12.76
N GLY A 17 -10.20 -2.94 -12.90
CA GLY A 17 -9.45 -2.31 -11.82
C GLY A 17 -10.29 -1.79 -10.65
N ASP A 18 -11.50 -1.33 -10.94
CA ASP A 18 -12.48 -0.98 -9.93
C ASP A 18 -12.87 -2.23 -9.11
N GLN A 19 -13.10 -3.36 -9.79
CA GLN A 19 -13.45 -4.62 -9.13
C GLN A 19 -12.36 -5.11 -8.15
N VAL A 20 -11.09 -5.15 -8.59
CA VAL A 20 -9.98 -5.58 -7.72
C VAL A 20 -9.86 -4.68 -6.50
N THR A 21 -9.99 -3.37 -6.69
CA THR A 21 -9.91 -2.38 -5.62
C THR A 21 -11.06 -2.55 -4.62
N ASP A 22 -12.28 -2.78 -5.12
CA ASP A 22 -13.47 -2.99 -4.29
C ASP A 22 -13.40 -4.27 -3.45
N GLU A 23 -12.89 -5.36 -4.01
CA GLU A 23 -12.69 -6.62 -3.30
C GLU A 23 -11.71 -6.43 -2.13
N VAL A 24 -10.62 -5.69 -2.36
CA VAL A 24 -9.62 -5.38 -1.33
C VAL A 24 -10.24 -4.59 -0.19
N TRP A 25 -10.95 -3.50 -0.51
CA TRP A 25 -11.58 -2.66 0.50
C TRP A 25 -12.73 -3.35 1.22
N THR A 26 -13.45 -4.27 0.56
CA THR A 26 -14.46 -5.12 1.19
C THR A 26 -13.85 -6.01 2.27
N LYS A 27 -12.72 -6.65 1.97
CA LYS A 27 -11.99 -7.47 2.95
C LYS A 27 -11.42 -6.66 4.11
N VAL A 28 -10.85 -5.49 3.83
CA VAL A 28 -10.39 -4.55 4.87
C VAL A 28 -11.54 -4.14 5.82
N LYS A 29 -12.71 -3.80 5.27
CA LYS A 29 -13.91 -3.47 6.07
C LYS A 29 -14.34 -4.65 6.94
N ALA A 30 -14.32 -5.87 6.39
CA ALA A 30 -14.64 -7.09 7.14
C ALA A 30 -13.66 -7.32 8.30
N ASN A 31 -12.34 -7.20 8.06
CA ASN A 31 -11.30 -7.34 9.09
C ASN A 31 -11.46 -6.33 10.23
N LYS A 32 -11.78 -5.08 9.89
CA LYS A 32 -12.03 -4.03 10.89
C LYS A 32 -13.24 -4.37 11.76
N LYS A 33 -14.30 -4.96 11.17
CA LYS A 33 -15.51 -5.39 11.90
C LYS A 33 -15.23 -6.57 12.82
N THR A 34 -14.41 -7.53 12.39
CA THR A 34 -14.04 -8.71 13.20
C THR A 34 -12.99 -8.41 14.28
N LYS A 35 -12.45 -7.18 14.31
CA LYS A 35 -11.46 -6.71 15.30
C LYS A 35 -10.22 -7.63 15.37
N ILE A 36 -9.70 -8.02 14.21
CA ILE A 36 -8.44 -8.78 14.15
C ILE A 36 -7.36 -7.98 14.88
N LYS A 37 -6.75 -8.60 15.90
CA LYS A 37 -5.65 -7.98 16.65
C LYS A 37 -4.38 -8.08 15.82
N VAL A 38 -3.86 -6.93 15.41
CA VAL A 38 -2.58 -6.79 14.76
C VAL A 38 -1.63 -6.11 15.74
N GLU A 39 -0.45 -6.68 15.96
CA GLU A 39 0.58 -6.04 16.77
C GLU A 39 1.26 -4.95 15.95
N GLU A 40 0.60 -3.80 15.83
CA GLU A 40 1.02 -2.66 14.99
C GLU A 40 2.44 -2.17 15.27
N ALA A 41 2.88 -2.28 16.53
CA ALA A 41 4.23 -1.89 16.95
C ALA A 41 5.33 -2.65 16.18
N ARG A 42 5.03 -3.85 15.67
CA ARG A 42 5.98 -4.65 14.89
C ARG A 42 6.28 -4.05 13.51
N TYR A 43 5.49 -3.10 13.05
CA TYR A 43 5.62 -2.49 11.72
C TYR A 43 6.14 -1.05 11.76
N ILE A 44 6.12 -0.41 12.94
CA ILE A 44 6.57 0.97 13.14
C ILE A 44 8.10 1.04 13.01
N GLY A 45 8.58 2.00 12.21
CA GLY A 45 10.00 2.24 11.97
C GLY A 45 10.25 2.95 10.64
N VAL A 46 11.51 3.30 10.40
CA VAL A 46 11.98 3.82 9.12
C VAL A 46 12.58 2.70 8.27
N TYR A 47 12.19 2.66 7.00
CA TYR A 47 12.67 1.77 5.98
C TYR A 47 13.33 2.59 4.87
N GLU A 48 14.44 2.10 4.32
CA GLU A 48 15.21 2.79 3.31
C GLU A 48 15.48 1.87 2.13
N ASP A 49 15.28 2.43 0.95
CA ASP A 49 15.70 1.88 -0.33
C ASP A 49 16.68 2.88 -0.95
N ALA A 50 17.77 2.38 -1.53
CA ALA A 50 18.83 3.25 -2.04
C ALA A 50 18.34 4.19 -3.16
N TRP A 51 17.35 3.77 -3.94
CA TRP A 51 16.82 4.50 -5.08
C TRP A 51 15.60 5.35 -4.72
N PHE A 52 14.62 4.79 -4.00
CA PHE A 52 13.38 5.45 -3.62
C PHE A 52 13.53 6.37 -2.39
N GLY A 53 14.49 6.07 -1.53
CA GLY A 53 14.75 6.79 -0.29
C GLY A 53 13.96 6.24 0.89
N LYS A 54 13.68 7.11 1.86
CA LYS A 54 13.12 6.72 3.16
C LYS A 54 11.60 6.72 3.18
N ILE A 55 11.04 5.70 3.81
CA ILE A 55 9.64 5.56 4.17
C ILE A 55 9.55 5.36 5.67
N GLU A 56 8.63 6.05 6.32
CA GLU A 56 8.35 5.84 7.74
C GLU A 56 6.94 5.32 7.94
N VAL A 57 6.85 4.28 8.75
CA VAL A 57 5.61 3.74 9.27
C VAL A 57 5.50 4.18 10.72
N PHE A 58 4.42 4.87 11.06
CA PHE A 58 4.23 5.48 12.37
C PHE A 58 2.77 5.36 12.81
N LYS A 59 2.52 5.63 14.10
CA LYS A 59 1.16 5.62 14.65
C LYS A 59 0.65 7.05 14.82
N LYS A 60 -0.53 7.34 14.28
CA LYS A 60 -1.22 8.62 14.40
C LYS A 60 -2.70 8.36 14.67
N ASP A 61 -3.24 9.01 15.70
CA ASP A 61 -4.65 8.91 16.11
C ASP A 61 -5.14 7.47 16.32
N GLY A 62 -4.26 6.60 16.84
CA GLY A 62 -4.58 5.20 17.10
C GLY A 62 -4.56 4.29 15.86
N GLN A 63 -4.13 4.78 14.70
CA GLN A 63 -4.02 4.02 13.46
C GLN A 63 -2.58 4.05 12.92
N LEU A 64 -2.16 3.01 12.19
CA LEU A 64 -0.91 3.03 11.41
C LEU A 64 -1.00 3.96 10.20
N TRP A 65 0.08 4.67 9.95
CA TRP A 65 0.27 5.60 8.85
C TRP A 65 1.61 5.32 8.18
N ILE A 66 1.67 5.65 6.89
CA ILE A 66 2.89 5.59 6.09
C ILE A 66 3.15 6.96 5.47
N LYS A 67 4.41 7.37 5.39
CA LYS A 67 4.83 8.56 4.64
C LYS A 67 6.14 8.31 3.90
N CYS A 68 6.22 8.79 2.67
CA CYS A 68 7.44 8.75 1.86
C CYS A 68 8.17 10.10 1.97
N TYR A 69 9.44 10.11 2.35
CA TYR A 69 10.19 11.35 2.57
C TYR A 69 10.47 12.12 1.27
N ARG A 70 10.79 11.40 0.19
CA ARG A 70 11.05 12.02 -1.13
C ARG A 70 9.77 12.41 -1.88
N SER A 71 8.64 11.84 -1.48
CA SER A 71 7.34 12.05 -2.12
C SER A 71 6.27 12.43 -1.08
N PRO A 72 6.23 13.70 -0.61
CA PRO A 72 5.34 14.11 0.48
C PRO A 72 3.84 13.89 0.21
N LYS A 73 3.45 13.84 -1.08
CA LYS A 73 2.07 13.50 -1.49
C LYS A 73 1.70 12.04 -1.20
N LEU A 74 2.68 11.15 -1.09
CA LEU A 74 2.52 9.75 -0.71
C LEU A 74 2.58 9.61 0.81
N ASN A 75 1.49 10.02 1.43
CA ASN A 75 1.24 9.81 2.85
C ASN A 75 -0.22 9.39 3.06
N GLY A 76 -0.46 8.52 4.03
CA GLY A 76 -1.82 8.10 4.32
C GLY A 76 -1.96 7.00 5.37
N PRO A 77 -3.20 6.74 5.81
CA PRO A 77 -3.54 5.66 6.70
C PRO A 77 -3.33 4.28 6.07
N MET A 78 -2.92 3.32 6.91
CA MET A 78 -2.80 1.92 6.59
C MET A 78 -3.93 1.11 7.23
N TYR A 79 -4.39 0.06 6.53
CA TYR A 79 -5.47 -0.81 6.96
C TYR A 79 -5.10 -2.27 6.78
N PHE A 80 -5.33 -3.09 7.80
CA PHE A 80 -4.99 -4.51 7.73
C PHE A 80 -5.80 -5.26 6.65
N TYR A 81 -5.08 -5.89 5.72
CA TYR A 81 -5.68 -6.65 4.62
C TYR A 81 -5.58 -8.17 4.84
N ASN A 82 -4.37 -8.71 4.96
CA ASN A 82 -4.12 -10.12 5.32
C ASN A 82 -2.66 -10.31 5.78
N ALA A 83 -2.40 -11.36 6.55
CA ALA A 83 -1.05 -11.76 6.99
C ALA A 83 -0.20 -10.60 7.52
N ASN A 84 0.78 -10.15 6.73
CA ASN A 84 1.73 -9.07 6.96
C ASN A 84 1.55 -7.93 5.94
N THR A 85 0.36 -7.80 5.36
CA THR A 85 0.01 -6.86 4.29
C THR A 85 -1.09 -5.89 4.73
N PHE A 86 -0.86 -4.63 4.41
CA PHE A 86 -1.79 -3.53 4.68
C PHE A 86 -2.15 -2.83 3.37
N ALA A 87 -3.43 -2.46 3.22
CA ALA A 87 -3.86 -1.54 2.19
C ALA A 87 -3.64 -0.09 2.66
N ILE A 88 -3.10 0.74 1.80
CA ILE A 88 -2.83 2.16 2.00
C ILE A 88 -3.89 2.92 1.22
N LYS A 89 -4.55 3.87 1.90
CA LYS A 89 -5.40 4.86 1.26
C LYS A 89 -4.66 6.19 1.30
N TRP A 90 -4.16 6.67 0.17
CA TRP A 90 -3.43 7.94 0.14
C TRP A 90 -4.36 9.12 0.45
N GLU A 91 -3.83 10.16 1.09
CA GLU A 91 -4.58 11.40 1.27
C GLU A 91 -4.84 12.11 -0.07
N TYR A 92 -3.89 12.00 -1.01
CA TYR A 92 -4.05 12.52 -2.35
C TYR A 92 -4.93 11.58 -3.20
N GLN A 93 -6.22 11.87 -3.25
CA GLN A 93 -7.23 11.04 -3.92
C GLN A 93 -7.47 11.39 -5.40
N ASP A 94 -6.83 12.44 -5.92
CA ASP A 94 -6.95 12.80 -7.34
C ASP A 94 -6.35 11.72 -8.28
N MET A 95 -5.67 10.72 -7.71
CA MET A 95 -5.19 9.53 -8.39
C MET A 95 -5.71 8.28 -7.67
N ASN A 96 -6.37 7.37 -8.39
CA ASN A 96 -6.80 6.05 -7.89
C ASN A 96 -5.58 5.12 -7.72
N ALA A 97 -4.67 5.50 -6.81
CA ALA A 97 -3.35 4.90 -6.65
C ALA A 97 -3.18 4.14 -5.33
N ASP A 98 -4.28 3.70 -4.71
CA ASP A 98 -4.24 2.89 -3.49
C ASP A 98 -3.25 1.72 -3.67
N ALA A 99 -2.48 1.42 -2.61
CA ALA A 99 -1.37 0.49 -2.68
C ALA A 99 -1.35 -0.48 -1.50
N PHE A 100 -0.73 -1.63 -1.68
CA PHE A 100 -0.35 -2.54 -0.62
C PHE A 100 1.02 -2.17 -0.06
N ALA A 101 1.15 -2.24 1.26
CA ALA A 101 2.41 -2.37 1.99
C ALA A 101 2.53 -3.81 2.49
N MET A 102 3.50 -4.54 1.96
CA MET A 102 3.80 -5.93 2.28
C MET A 102 5.09 -6.01 3.08
N PHE A 103 5.03 -6.45 4.33
CA PHE A 103 6.20 -6.45 5.22
C PHE A 103 6.89 -7.80 5.25
N SER A 104 8.21 -7.82 5.16
CA SER A 104 9.03 -8.99 5.53
C SER A 104 9.24 -8.99 7.05
N LEU A 105 9.07 -10.13 7.69
CA LEU A 105 9.22 -10.29 9.14
C LEU A 105 10.39 -11.22 9.47
N ASP A 106 11.07 -10.98 10.60
CA ASP A 106 12.04 -11.91 11.17
C ASP A 106 11.38 -13.03 12.02
N GLU A 107 12.20 -13.87 12.65
CA GLU A 107 11.75 -14.99 13.50
C GLU A 107 10.96 -14.55 14.74
N THR A 108 11.14 -13.29 15.19
CA THR A 108 10.37 -12.70 16.30
C THR A 108 9.05 -12.08 15.81
N GLY A 109 8.89 -11.96 14.49
CA GLY A 109 7.79 -11.32 13.81
C GLY A 109 7.93 -9.80 13.71
N GLN A 110 9.13 -9.24 13.96
CA GLN A 110 9.43 -7.83 13.76
C GLN A 110 9.64 -7.56 12.27
N ALA A 111 9.05 -6.48 11.75
CA ALA A 111 9.25 -6.11 10.37
C ALA A 111 10.70 -5.66 10.12
N THR A 112 11.32 -6.29 9.12
CA THR A 112 12.70 -6.04 8.65
C THR A 112 12.73 -5.44 7.25
N GLY A 113 11.68 -5.63 6.46
CA GLY A 113 11.58 -5.07 5.13
C GLY A 113 10.15 -4.68 4.75
N LEU A 114 10.03 -3.85 3.73
CA LEU A 114 8.77 -3.36 3.19
C LEU A 114 8.83 -3.38 1.66
N LYS A 115 7.79 -3.94 1.04
CA LYS A 115 7.53 -3.82 -0.40
C LYS A 115 6.21 -3.13 -0.61
N MET A 116 6.11 -2.30 -1.64
CA MET A 116 4.86 -1.68 -2.03
C MET A 116 4.37 -2.23 -3.37
N LYS A 117 3.06 -2.24 -3.58
CA LYS A 117 2.45 -2.66 -4.85
C LYS A 117 1.12 -1.95 -5.05
N GLY A 118 0.86 -1.37 -6.23
CA GLY A 118 -0.47 -0.83 -6.53
C GLY A 118 -1.58 -1.87 -6.40
N ILE A 119 -2.75 -1.45 -5.89
CA ILE A 119 -3.93 -2.32 -5.78
C ILE A 119 -4.62 -2.44 -7.13
N SER A 120 -4.83 -1.31 -7.81
CA SER A 120 -5.51 -1.30 -9.11
C SER A 120 -4.57 -1.78 -10.22
N PRO A 121 -4.99 -2.71 -11.10
CA PRO A 121 -4.27 -3.06 -12.33
C PRO A 121 -4.14 -1.88 -13.31
N ASN A 122 -4.96 -0.85 -13.16
CA ASN A 122 -4.91 0.39 -13.96
C ASN A 122 -4.12 1.50 -13.28
N ILE A 123 -3.43 1.20 -12.18
CA ILE A 123 -2.59 2.19 -11.52
C ILE A 123 -1.56 2.69 -12.53
N ASP A 124 -1.33 4.00 -12.53
CA ASP A 124 -0.34 4.61 -13.41
C ASP A 124 1.04 3.99 -13.11
N PHE A 125 1.80 3.69 -14.16
CA PHE A 125 3.14 3.09 -14.08
C PHE A 125 4.12 3.93 -13.25
N SER A 126 3.85 5.22 -13.05
CA SER A 126 4.60 6.09 -12.15
C SER A 126 4.50 5.68 -10.66
N PHE A 127 3.56 4.78 -10.34
CA PHE A 127 3.43 4.08 -9.06
C PHE A 127 3.83 2.61 -9.18
N ASP A 128 4.58 2.23 -10.21
CA ASP A 128 5.15 0.90 -10.29
C ASP A 128 6.30 0.79 -9.27
N PHE A 129 6.03 0.04 -8.21
CA PHE A 129 6.94 -0.18 -7.08
C PHE A 129 7.70 -1.50 -7.21
N HIS A 130 7.72 -2.13 -8.40
CA HIS A 130 8.32 -3.46 -8.60
C HIS A 130 9.76 -3.61 -8.09
N ASP A 131 10.56 -2.54 -8.16
CA ASP A 131 11.97 -2.56 -7.76
C ASP A 131 12.23 -2.06 -6.32
N LEU A 132 11.18 -1.77 -5.54
CA LEU A 132 11.38 -1.33 -4.16
C LEU A 132 11.84 -2.48 -3.27
N ASP A 133 13.04 -2.33 -2.72
CA ASP A 133 13.60 -3.22 -1.71
C ASP A 133 13.96 -2.41 -0.45
N LEU A 134 12.92 -2.00 0.28
CA LEU A 134 13.09 -1.20 1.47
C LEU A 134 13.51 -2.09 2.64
N HIS A 135 14.66 -1.78 3.22
CA HIS A 135 15.17 -2.43 4.43
C HIS A 135 15.00 -1.50 5.62
N ARG A 136 14.60 -2.06 6.75
CA ARG A 136 14.48 -1.29 7.98
C ARG A 136 15.86 -0.79 8.42
N ILE A 137 15.97 0.51 8.71
CA ILE A 137 17.24 1.13 9.14
C ILE A 137 17.30 1.39 10.65
N ASP A 138 16.17 1.25 11.35
CA ASP A 138 16.11 1.36 12.80
C ASP A 138 16.31 -0.01 13.45
N SER A 139 17.55 -0.29 13.82
CA SER A 139 17.93 -1.30 14.81
C SER A 139 19.03 -0.72 15.68
N ASN A 140 18.64 0.10 16.66
CA ASN A 140 19.40 0.39 17.87
C ASN A 140 18.45 0.86 18.98
#